data_AF-A0A5D2Q5Y8-F1
#
_entry.id   AF-A0A5D2Q5Y8-F1
#
_cell.length_a   1.000
_cell.length_b   1.000
_cell.length_c   1.000
_cell.angle_alpha   90.00
_cell.angle_beta   90.00
_cell.angle_gamma   90.00
#
_symmetry.space_group_name_H-M   'P 1'
#
loop_
_entity.id
_entity.type
_entity.pdbx_description
1 polymer ?
#
loop_
_entity_poly.entity_id
_entity_poly.type
_entity_poly.pdbx_seq_one_letter_code
_entity_poly.pdbx_strand_id
1 'polypeptide(L)'
;MFKQGMKLVSNPNPNSLSYVLKIEHGNMVLSASYSNPQPYWSMGKDARRNIDKNGGKVAFASIDGNSWRFFDESKVLLWQFSISYLIDVNVKATWIAVLGSDGFIRFFNLNAKGSSGTSKVPDDPCGTPEACMPYFVCSDLVGNTKCQCSLELSPSTCKTGIASHCDNGKDGDVALIDVGTGLDYFTLGYVSPSLKIDLSGCKASCVSSCHYIVMFYDNSSRDCFLFNDVGSFQRSKHRSNLVAFVMSRNENGGEGAKGTRAFPYVVIIVVSTIVFILVLLFVIEIL
;
A
#
# COMPACT_ATOMS: atom_id res chain seq x y z
N MET A 1 -19.02 -10.12 20.62
CA MET A 1 -19.15 -11.07 19.50
C MET A 1 -19.54 -10.28 18.25
N PHE A 2 -18.79 -10.43 17.17
CA PHE A 2 -19.04 -9.80 15.86
C PHE A 2 -19.69 -10.83 14.93
N LYS A 3 -20.73 -10.45 14.19
CA LYS A 3 -21.52 -11.38 13.35
C LYS A 3 -21.70 -10.84 11.94
N GLN A 4 -22.02 -11.73 11.00
CA GLN A 4 -22.42 -11.34 9.66
C GLN A 4 -23.56 -10.30 9.71
N GLY A 5 -23.50 -9.30 8.83
CA GLY A 5 -24.38 -8.13 8.84
C GLY A 5 -23.86 -6.96 9.70
N MET A 6 -22.94 -7.21 10.64
CA MET A 6 -22.25 -6.13 11.37
C MET A 6 -21.12 -5.52 10.53
N LYS A 7 -20.84 -4.25 10.78
CA LYS A 7 -19.69 -3.52 10.25
C LYS A 7 -19.00 -2.79 11.39
N LEU A 8 -17.67 -2.88 11.44
CA LEU A 8 -16.85 -2.02 12.28
C LEU A 8 -16.15 -1.01 11.37
N VAL A 9 -16.34 0.27 11.62
CA VAL A 9 -15.82 1.37 10.80
C VAL A 9 -14.83 2.17 11.64
N SER A 10 -13.66 2.47 11.08
CA SER A 10 -12.68 3.33 11.74
C SER A 10 -13.16 4.78 11.76
N ASN A 11 -12.53 5.60 12.62
CA ASN A 11 -12.54 7.04 12.37
C ASN A 11 -11.83 7.34 11.04
N PRO A 12 -12.22 8.41 10.33
CA PRO A 12 -11.52 8.83 9.13
C PRO A 12 -10.07 9.21 9.45
N ASN A 13 -9.20 8.99 8.49
CA ASN A 13 -7.80 9.38 8.55
C ASN A 13 -7.60 10.82 8.03
N PRO A 14 -6.38 11.36 8.03
CA PRO A 14 -6.11 12.72 7.53
C PRO A 14 -6.51 12.95 6.06
N ASN A 15 -6.56 11.91 5.24
CA ASN A 15 -7.02 11.94 3.85
C ASN A 15 -8.54 11.67 3.71
N SER A 16 -9.28 11.70 4.84
CA SER A 16 -10.71 11.38 4.93
C SER A 16 -11.09 9.93 4.58
N LEU A 17 -10.12 9.04 4.42
CA LEU A 17 -10.35 7.61 4.18
C LEU A 17 -10.71 6.91 5.49
N SER A 18 -11.75 6.08 5.46
CA SER A 18 -12.12 5.19 6.57
C SER A 18 -11.93 3.73 6.18
N TYR A 19 -11.74 2.87 7.18
CA TYR A 19 -11.55 1.44 7.02
C TYR A 19 -12.74 0.68 7.58
N VAL A 20 -13.11 -0.42 6.94
CA VAL A 20 -14.29 -1.21 7.30
C VAL A 20 -13.92 -2.67 7.43
N LEU A 21 -14.21 -3.24 8.60
CA LEU A 21 -14.18 -4.68 8.86
C LEU A 21 -15.61 -5.23 8.79
N LYS A 22 -15.79 -6.31 8.03
CA LYS A 22 -17.07 -6.99 7.84
C LYS A 22 -16.88 -8.47 7.53
N ILE A 23 -17.93 -9.26 7.77
CA ILE A 23 -17.98 -10.64 7.28
C ILE A 23 -18.72 -10.63 5.94
N GLU A 24 -18.02 -10.99 4.87
CA GLU A 24 -18.55 -11.06 3.52
C GLU A 24 -18.14 -12.34 2.81
N HIS A 25 -19.08 -12.93 2.06
CA HIS A 25 -18.87 -14.15 1.29
C HIS A 25 -18.25 -15.30 2.12
N GLY A 26 -18.58 -15.38 3.41
CA GLY A 26 -18.06 -16.40 4.32
C GLY A 26 -16.62 -16.15 4.80
N ASN A 27 -16.11 -14.93 4.72
CA ASN A 27 -14.79 -14.56 5.21
C ASN A 27 -14.84 -13.23 5.98
N MET A 28 -13.95 -13.03 6.94
CA MET A 28 -13.74 -11.73 7.56
C MET A 28 -12.83 -10.91 6.65
N VAL A 29 -13.31 -9.75 6.19
CA VAL A 29 -12.63 -8.90 5.21
C VAL A 29 -12.49 -7.50 5.77
N LEU A 30 -11.29 -6.95 5.59
CA LEU A 30 -10.95 -5.58 5.92
C LEU A 30 -10.70 -4.80 4.63
N SER A 31 -11.37 -3.67 4.48
CA SER A 31 -11.38 -2.88 3.24
C SER A 31 -11.20 -1.38 3.51
N ALA A 32 -10.54 -0.68 2.59
CA ALA A 32 -10.57 0.78 2.53
C ALA A 32 -11.84 1.26 1.82
N SER A 33 -12.43 2.33 2.34
CA SER A 33 -13.70 2.88 1.88
C SER A 33 -13.55 3.87 0.73
N TYR A 34 -12.73 3.53 -0.26
CA TYR A 34 -12.75 4.24 -1.55
C TYR A 34 -14.14 4.11 -2.19
N SER A 35 -14.42 4.94 -3.21
CA SER A 35 -15.68 4.89 -3.97
C SER A 35 -16.03 3.48 -4.44
N ASN A 36 -15.02 2.69 -4.84
CA ASN A 36 -15.12 1.25 -4.92
C ASN A 36 -14.33 0.62 -3.75
N PRO A 37 -14.98 -0.03 -2.77
CA PRO A 37 -14.30 -0.56 -1.60
C PRO A 37 -13.17 -1.53 -1.98
N GLN A 38 -11.99 -1.29 -1.43
CA GLN A 38 -10.79 -2.05 -1.76
C GLN A 38 -10.37 -2.96 -0.60
N PRO A 39 -10.60 -4.29 -0.68
CA PRO A 39 -10.13 -5.22 0.34
C PRO A 39 -8.60 -5.32 0.35
N TYR A 40 -8.00 -5.26 1.52
CA TYR A 40 -6.54 -5.36 1.70
C TYR A 40 -6.13 -6.46 2.69
N TRP A 41 -7.09 -7.02 3.41
CA TRP A 41 -6.87 -8.17 4.27
C TRP A 41 -8.11 -9.05 4.35
N SER A 42 -7.88 -10.36 4.49
CA SER A 42 -8.94 -11.29 4.85
C SER A 42 -8.42 -12.42 5.74
N MET A 43 -9.24 -12.90 6.67
CA MET A 43 -8.84 -13.99 7.55
C MET A 43 -8.50 -15.26 6.77
N GLY A 44 -9.27 -15.59 5.73
CA GLY A 44 -9.00 -16.73 4.84
C GLY A 44 -7.68 -16.66 4.04
N LYS A 45 -6.96 -15.54 4.08
CA LYS A 45 -5.63 -15.36 3.44
C LYS A 45 -4.51 -15.02 4.41
N ASP A 46 -4.81 -14.79 5.70
CA ASP A 46 -3.78 -14.55 6.70
C ASP A 46 -2.99 -15.85 6.98
N ALA A 47 -1.67 -15.75 6.97
CA ALA A 47 -0.75 -16.87 7.17
C ALA A 47 -0.68 -17.33 8.63
N ARG A 48 -1.06 -16.47 9.58
CA ARG A 48 -1.03 -16.77 11.03
C ARG A 48 -2.24 -17.55 11.50
N ARG A 49 -3.18 -17.87 10.61
CA ARG A 49 -4.35 -18.67 10.96
C ARG A 49 -3.92 -20.09 11.34
N ASN A 50 -4.31 -20.51 12.54
CA ASN A 50 -4.32 -21.90 12.95
C ASN A 50 -5.67 -22.49 12.53
N ILE A 51 -5.60 -23.63 11.84
CA ILE A 51 -6.77 -24.30 11.28
C ILE A 51 -7.15 -25.46 12.20
N ASP A 52 -8.37 -25.43 12.72
CA ASP A 52 -8.96 -26.61 13.38
C ASP A 52 -9.75 -27.46 12.38
N LYS A 53 -10.30 -26.85 11.32
CA LYS A 53 -10.96 -27.53 10.18
C LYS A 53 -10.66 -26.87 8.83
N ASN A 54 -10.34 -27.69 7.82
CA ASN A 54 -10.21 -27.22 6.45
C ASN A 54 -11.58 -26.84 5.87
N GLY A 55 -11.72 -25.59 5.41
CA GLY A 55 -12.91 -25.10 4.73
C GLY A 55 -14.07 -24.75 5.66
N GLY A 56 -14.82 -23.71 5.30
CA GLY A 56 -15.98 -23.23 6.04
C GLY A 56 -16.26 -21.76 5.75
N LYS A 57 -17.52 -21.35 5.93
CA LYS A 57 -17.94 -19.95 5.82
C LYS A 57 -18.00 -19.34 7.21
N VAL A 58 -17.20 -18.31 7.46
CA VAL A 58 -17.26 -17.53 8.69
C VAL A 58 -18.62 -16.84 8.78
N ALA A 59 -19.31 -17.06 9.89
CA ALA A 59 -20.57 -16.41 10.25
C ALA A 59 -20.38 -15.45 11.43
N PHE A 60 -19.46 -15.76 12.34
CA PHE A 60 -19.17 -14.90 13.49
C PHE A 60 -17.72 -15.02 13.97
N ALA A 61 -17.28 -14.00 14.70
CA ALA A 61 -15.98 -13.92 15.33
C ALA A 61 -16.08 -13.42 16.77
N SER A 62 -15.22 -13.94 17.63
CA SER A 62 -15.10 -13.51 19.02
C SER A 62 -13.66 -13.58 19.47
N ILE A 63 -13.30 -12.68 20.38
CA ILE A 63 -12.05 -12.81 21.12
C ILE A 63 -12.34 -13.67 22.36
N ASP A 64 -11.53 -14.69 22.55
CA ASP A 64 -11.61 -15.60 23.69
C ASP A 64 -10.19 -15.88 24.20
N GLY A 65 -9.94 -15.52 25.47
CA GLY A 65 -8.59 -15.41 26.01
C GLY A 65 -7.70 -14.54 25.10
N ASN A 66 -6.52 -15.05 24.76
CA ASN A 66 -5.55 -14.38 23.89
C ASN A 66 -5.72 -14.71 22.40
N SER A 67 -6.88 -15.20 21.97
CA SER A 67 -7.11 -15.64 20.59
C SER A 67 -8.28 -14.91 19.95
N TRP A 68 -8.11 -14.50 18.69
CA TRP A 68 -9.25 -14.10 17.86
C TRP A 68 -9.74 -15.33 17.08
N ARG A 69 -10.98 -15.76 17.38
CA ARG A 69 -11.58 -17.00 16.90
C ARG A 69 -12.73 -16.73 15.93
N PHE A 70 -12.88 -17.58 14.93
CA PHE A 70 -13.83 -17.46 13.84
C PHE A 70 -14.60 -18.76 13.66
N PHE A 71 -15.91 -18.68 13.47
CA PHE A 71 -16.81 -19.82 13.53
C PHE A 71 -17.82 -19.80 12.39
N ASP A 72 -18.35 -20.97 12.05
CA ASP A 72 -19.50 -21.13 11.15
C ASP A 72 -20.83 -20.87 11.86
N GLU A 73 -21.96 -20.97 11.14
CA GLU A 73 -23.30 -20.76 11.70
C GLU A 73 -23.67 -21.76 12.81
N SER A 74 -23.09 -22.97 12.76
CA SER A 74 -23.29 -24.04 13.75
C SER A 74 -22.40 -23.88 14.99
N LYS A 75 -21.63 -22.78 15.07
CA LYS A 75 -20.68 -22.47 16.13
C LYS A 75 -19.47 -23.39 16.21
N VAL A 76 -19.13 -24.05 15.10
CA VAL A 76 -17.90 -24.82 14.98
C VAL A 76 -16.74 -23.86 14.71
N LEU A 77 -15.63 -24.03 15.45
CA LEU A 77 -14.42 -23.26 15.24
C LEU A 77 -13.83 -23.58 13.85
N LEU A 78 -13.62 -22.55 13.04
CA LEU A 78 -13.00 -22.67 11.72
C LEU A 78 -11.52 -22.30 11.81
N TRP A 79 -11.25 -21.07 12.26
CA TRP A 79 -9.92 -20.47 12.28
C TRP A 79 -9.70 -19.71 13.58
N GLN A 80 -8.44 -19.60 13.99
CA GLN A 80 -8.04 -18.70 15.05
C GLN A 80 -6.60 -18.22 14.87
N PHE A 81 -6.22 -17.10 15.49
CA PHE A 81 -4.81 -16.75 15.66
C PHE A 81 -4.56 -16.07 17.01
N SER A 82 -3.31 -16.14 17.46
CA SER A 82 -2.88 -15.60 18.74
C SER A 82 -2.69 -14.08 18.68
N ILE A 83 -3.38 -13.37 19.57
CA ILE A 83 -3.28 -11.92 19.79
C ILE A 83 -1.95 -11.56 20.46
N SER A 84 -1.48 -12.42 21.38
CA SER A 84 -0.23 -12.26 22.10
C SER A 84 0.47 -13.62 22.27
N TYR A 85 1.78 -13.65 21.99
CA TYR A 85 2.65 -14.81 22.21
C TYR A 85 3.37 -14.78 23.56
N LEU A 86 3.24 -13.68 24.30
CA LEU A 86 3.86 -13.56 25.62
C LEU A 86 3.10 -14.43 26.62
N ILE A 87 3.81 -15.39 27.21
CA ILE A 87 3.30 -16.44 28.11
C ILE A 87 2.68 -15.85 29.38
N ASP A 88 3.10 -14.64 29.78
CA ASP A 88 2.65 -13.95 30.99
C ASP A 88 1.33 -13.18 30.83
N VAL A 89 0.76 -13.12 29.62
CA VAL A 89 -0.53 -12.44 29.43
C VAL A 89 -1.66 -13.41 29.77
N ASN A 90 -1.95 -13.44 31.07
CA ASN A 90 -3.05 -14.13 31.74
C ASN A 90 -4.16 -14.56 30.77
N VAL A 91 -4.40 -15.88 30.63
CA VAL A 91 -5.47 -16.47 29.79
C VAL A 91 -6.86 -15.90 30.14
N LYS A 92 -6.98 -15.29 31.33
CA LYS A 92 -8.18 -14.60 31.85
C LYS A 92 -8.29 -13.11 31.46
N ALA A 93 -7.38 -12.59 30.65
CA ALA A 93 -7.43 -11.19 30.22
C ALA A 93 -8.58 -10.93 29.24
N THR A 94 -9.27 -9.81 29.44
CA THR A 94 -10.26 -9.26 28.51
C THR A 94 -9.54 -8.45 27.45
N TRP A 95 -9.59 -8.94 26.23
CA TRP A 95 -9.01 -8.31 25.07
C TRP A 95 -10.07 -7.65 24.20
N ILE A 96 -9.72 -6.51 23.61
CA ILE A 96 -10.54 -5.85 22.59
C ILE A 96 -9.74 -5.71 21.30
N ALA A 97 -10.43 -5.73 20.17
CA ALA A 97 -9.89 -5.35 18.87
C ALA A 97 -10.38 -3.95 18.51
N VAL A 98 -9.47 -3.09 18.09
CA VAL A 98 -9.76 -1.71 17.68
C VAL A 98 -9.23 -1.53 16.27
N LEU A 99 -10.12 -1.13 15.36
CA LEU A 99 -9.73 -0.72 14.01
C LEU A 99 -9.32 0.75 14.04
N GLY A 100 -8.02 1.00 13.87
CA GLY A 100 -7.44 2.34 13.86
C GLY A 100 -7.77 3.13 12.60
N SER A 101 -7.64 4.46 12.67
CA SER A 101 -7.72 5.35 11.51
C SER A 101 -6.54 5.19 10.54
N ASP A 102 -5.57 4.33 10.83
CA ASP A 102 -4.47 3.96 9.94
C ASP A 102 -4.70 2.60 9.25
N GLY A 103 -5.88 2.01 9.44
CA GLY A 103 -6.27 0.75 8.81
C GLY A 103 -5.72 -0.50 9.48
N PHE A 104 -5.00 -0.37 10.59
CA PHE A 104 -4.58 -1.52 11.38
C PHE A 104 -5.62 -1.87 12.44
N ILE A 105 -5.94 -3.15 12.59
CA ILE A 105 -6.57 -3.67 13.80
C ILE A 105 -5.48 -3.95 14.82
N ARG A 106 -5.60 -3.32 15.97
CA ARG A 106 -4.76 -3.54 17.15
C ARG A 106 -5.58 -4.17 18.25
N PHE A 107 -4.90 -4.95 19.08
CA PHE A 107 -5.53 -5.60 20.22
C PHE A 107 -5.01 -4.99 21.51
N PHE A 108 -5.90 -4.77 22.47
CA PHE A 108 -5.54 -4.16 23.75
C PHE A 108 -6.05 -5.01 24.90
N ASN A 109 -5.19 -5.22 25.89
CA ASN A 109 -5.54 -5.91 27.12
C ASN A 109 -6.11 -4.89 28.12
N LEU A 110 -7.39 -5.00 28.42
CA LEU A 110 -8.07 -4.08 29.34
C LEU A 110 -7.65 -4.28 30.80
N ASN A 111 -7.26 -5.50 31.19
CA ASN A 111 -6.77 -5.78 32.54
C ASN A 111 -5.36 -5.21 32.78
N ALA A 112 -4.58 -5.00 31.73
CA ALA A 112 -3.21 -4.48 31.79
C ALA A 112 -3.13 -3.00 31.36
N LYS A 113 -4.08 -2.17 31.82
CA LYS A 113 -4.15 -0.73 31.54
C LYS A 113 -4.08 -0.38 30.04
N GLY A 114 -4.61 -1.26 29.18
CA GLY A 114 -4.59 -1.05 27.73
C GLY A 114 -3.25 -1.36 27.07
N SER A 115 -2.41 -2.22 27.65
CA SER A 115 -1.19 -2.68 26.98
C SER A 115 -1.54 -3.32 25.61
N SER A 116 -0.78 -2.95 24.58
CA SER A 116 -0.97 -3.49 23.23
C SER A 116 -0.57 -4.97 23.17
N GLY A 117 -1.36 -5.77 22.45
CA GLY A 117 -0.96 -7.09 22.01
C GLY A 117 0.23 -7.00 21.04
N THR A 118 0.95 -8.10 20.89
CA THR A 118 2.09 -8.19 19.98
C THR A 118 1.65 -8.30 18.53
N SER A 119 0.45 -8.85 18.29
CA SER A 119 -0.11 -9.01 16.95
C SER A 119 -0.89 -7.76 16.53
N LYS A 120 -0.78 -7.41 15.25
CA LYS A 120 -1.63 -6.45 14.54
C LYS A 120 -2.12 -7.05 13.23
N VAL A 121 -3.20 -6.52 12.66
CA VAL A 121 -3.76 -6.97 11.38
C VAL A 121 -3.90 -5.77 10.44
N PRO A 122 -3.31 -5.79 9.23
CA PRO A 122 -2.28 -6.73 8.78
C PRO A 122 -1.02 -6.68 9.65
N ASP A 123 -0.17 -7.71 9.59
CA ASP A 123 1.13 -7.73 10.27
C ASP A 123 2.19 -6.89 9.55
N ASP A 124 2.11 -6.85 8.22
CA ASP A 124 2.96 -6.04 7.36
C ASP A 124 2.78 -4.53 7.63
N PRO A 125 3.85 -3.78 7.97
CA PRO A 125 3.82 -2.31 8.10
C PRO A 125 3.36 -1.57 6.84
N CYS A 126 3.56 -2.15 5.65
CA CYS A 126 3.09 -1.64 4.37
C CYS A 126 1.73 -2.23 3.95
N GLY A 127 1.15 -3.11 4.76
CA GLY A 127 -0.06 -3.87 4.44
C GLY A 127 -1.35 -3.06 4.37
N THR A 128 -1.35 -1.81 4.85
CA THR A 128 -2.53 -0.95 4.80
C THR A 128 -2.55 -0.05 3.57
N PRO A 129 -3.74 0.33 3.07
CA PRO A 129 -3.89 1.15 1.88
C PRO A 129 -3.10 2.46 1.91
N GLU A 130 -3.05 3.14 3.06
CA GLU A 130 -2.32 4.40 3.23
C GLU A 130 -1.21 4.28 4.28
N ALA A 131 -0.41 3.21 4.22
CA ALA A 131 0.84 3.13 4.97
C ALA A 131 1.83 4.24 4.57
N CYS A 132 1.74 4.68 3.31
CA CYS A 132 2.32 5.92 2.79
C CYS A 132 1.22 6.77 2.14
N MET A 133 1.56 8.01 1.77
CA MET A 133 0.66 8.82 0.93
C MET A 133 0.30 8.05 -0.36
N PRO A 134 -0.91 8.28 -0.91
CA PRO A 134 -1.28 7.73 -2.21
C PRO A 134 -0.18 7.91 -3.25
N TYR A 135 0.01 6.92 -4.11
CA TYR A 135 1.00 6.92 -5.19
C TYR A 135 2.48 6.81 -4.76
N PHE A 136 2.77 6.81 -3.46
CA PHE A 136 4.11 6.47 -2.97
C PHE A 136 4.31 4.96 -2.88
N VAL A 137 5.56 4.53 -3.00
CA VAL A 137 5.98 3.15 -2.77
C VAL A 137 6.40 3.00 -1.32
N CYS A 138 5.72 2.09 -0.62
CA CYS A 138 6.01 1.66 0.73
C CYS A 138 7.00 0.50 0.72
N SER A 139 8.02 0.58 1.57
CA SER A 139 8.96 -0.53 1.82
C SER A 139 9.17 -0.72 3.32
N ASP A 140 9.23 -1.97 3.75
CA ASP A 140 9.56 -2.33 5.14
C ASP A 140 11.08 -2.41 5.30
N LEU A 141 11.64 -1.51 6.11
CA LEU A 141 13.02 -1.55 6.55
C LEU A 141 13.04 -1.87 8.05
N VAL A 142 13.23 -3.15 8.37
CA VAL A 142 13.50 -3.63 9.74
C VAL A 142 12.47 -3.08 10.75
N GLY A 143 11.18 -3.18 10.42
CA GLY A 143 10.09 -2.79 11.32
C GLY A 143 9.69 -1.31 11.23
N ASN A 144 10.27 -0.54 10.32
CA ASN A 144 9.85 0.82 9.98
C ASN A 144 9.43 0.93 8.53
N THR A 145 8.40 1.73 8.30
CA THR A 145 7.91 2.05 6.97
C THR A 145 8.77 3.15 6.34
N LYS A 146 9.29 2.90 5.13
CA LYS A 146 9.91 3.93 4.29
C LYS A 146 9.06 4.19 3.06
N CYS A 147 8.69 5.45 2.89
CA CYS A 147 7.91 5.94 1.76
C CYS A 147 8.82 6.62 0.74
N GLN A 148 8.78 6.18 -0.51
CA GLN A 148 9.53 6.77 -1.61
C GLN A 148 8.60 7.09 -2.77
N CYS A 149 8.74 8.28 -3.34
CA CYS A 149 8.23 8.51 -4.69
C CYS A 149 9.12 7.71 -5.64
N SER A 150 8.52 6.91 -6.53
CA SER A 150 9.29 6.12 -7.51
C SER A 150 10.18 7.04 -8.34
N LEU A 151 11.38 6.60 -8.72
CA LEU A 151 12.32 7.42 -9.52
C LEU A 151 11.80 7.72 -10.92
N GLU A 152 10.90 6.88 -11.44
CA GLU A 152 10.25 7.05 -12.75
C GLU A 152 9.11 8.07 -12.70
N LEU A 153 8.62 8.36 -11.50
CA LEU A 153 7.70 9.47 -11.21
C LEU A 153 8.53 10.67 -10.73
N SER A 154 8.24 11.87 -11.22
CA SER A 154 8.87 13.04 -10.60
C SER A 154 8.30 13.23 -9.18
N PRO A 155 9.06 13.84 -8.25
CA PRO A 155 8.53 14.22 -6.94
C PRO A 155 7.30 15.12 -7.03
N SER A 156 7.12 15.83 -8.16
CA SER A 156 5.89 16.54 -8.48
C SER A 156 4.77 15.57 -8.84
N THR A 157 4.93 14.55 -9.69
CA THR A 157 3.82 13.60 -9.99
C THR A 157 3.29 12.87 -8.75
N CYS A 158 4.14 12.58 -7.75
CA CYS A 158 3.68 12.04 -6.46
C CYS A 158 2.97 13.07 -5.56
N LYS A 159 3.08 14.37 -5.86
CA LYS A 159 2.50 15.50 -5.09
C LYS A 159 1.40 16.27 -5.83
N THR A 160 1.39 16.25 -7.16
CA THR A 160 0.56 17.07 -8.03
C THR A 160 -0.30 16.20 -8.94
N GLY A 161 -1.62 16.36 -8.76
CA GLY A 161 -2.66 16.27 -9.77
C GLY A 161 -2.61 15.08 -10.73
N ILE A 162 -2.96 13.90 -10.24
CA ILE A 162 -3.46 12.85 -11.14
C ILE A 162 -4.75 13.39 -11.76
N ALA A 163 -4.67 13.62 -13.06
CA ALA A 163 -5.77 14.17 -13.81
C ALA A 163 -6.64 13.02 -14.28
N SER A 164 -7.96 13.17 -14.12
CA SER A 164 -8.89 12.36 -14.87
C SER A 164 -8.85 12.79 -16.35
N HIS A 165 -9.07 11.84 -17.25
CA HIS A 165 -9.15 12.12 -18.70
C HIS A 165 -10.23 13.16 -19.06
N CYS A 166 -11.17 13.45 -18.15
CA CYS A 166 -12.41 14.13 -18.49
C CYS A 166 -12.61 15.47 -17.75
N ASP A 167 -11.54 16.04 -17.20
CA ASP A 167 -11.56 17.43 -16.74
C ASP A 167 -11.70 18.37 -17.95
N ASN A 168 -12.93 18.85 -18.15
CA ASN A 168 -13.37 19.74 -19.23
C ASN A 168 -12.45 20.95 -19.40
N GLY A 169 -11.53 20.89 -20.35
CA GLY A 169 -10.73 22.06 -20.70
C GLY A 169 -9.46 21.73 -21.47
N LYS A 170 -9.65 21.47 -22.77
CA LYS A 170 -8.62 21.15 -23.78
C LYS A 170 -8.16 19.70 -23.70
N ASP A 171 -8.06 19.12 -24.89
CA ASP A 171 -7.49 17.81 -25.25
C ASP A 171 -6.00 17.80 -24.86
N GLY A 172 -5.73 17.95 -23.57
CA GLY A 172 -4.40 18.01 -23.00
C GLY A 172 -3.88 16.59 -22.93
N ASP A 173 -2.74 16.37 -23.59
CA ASP A 173 -2.04 15.09 -23.73
C ASP A 173 -1.92 14.35 -22.38
N VAL A 174 -2.88 13.45 -22.12
CA VAL A 174 -2.92 12.61 -20.92
C VAL A 174 -2.03 11.41 -21.19
N ALA A 175 -0.97 11.27 -20.39
CA ALA A 175 -0.01 10.19 -20.51
C ALA A 175 -0.20 9.17 -19.39
N LEU A 176 -0.03 7.89 -19.73
CA LEU A 176 0.18 6.83 -18.73
C LEU A 176 1.66 6.80 -18.36
N ILE A 177 1.97 7.16 -17.12
CA ILE A 177 3.31 7.12 -16.56
C ILE A 177 3.53 5.76 -15.91
N ASP A 178 4.64 5.12 -16.25
CA ASP A 178 5.08 3.90 -15.58
C ASP A 178 5.51 4.23 -14.14
N VAL A 179 4.91 3.54 -13.17
CA VAL A 179 5.28 3.68 -11.75
C VAL A 179 6.56 2.88 -11.46
N GLY A 180 6.90 1.93 -12.32
CA GLY A 180 8.07 1.07 -12.25
C GLY A 180 7.72 -0.39 -11.98
N THR A 181 8.78 -1.20 -11.90
CA THR A 181 8.70 -2.65 -11.72
C THR A 181 9.04 -3.09 -10.29
N GLY A 182 8.70 -4.35 -9.97
CA GLY A 182 8.94 -4.91 -8.63
C GLY A 182 8.01 -4.34 -7.58
N LEU A 183 6.81 -3.92 -7.99
CA LEU A 183 5.75 -3.43 -7.13
C LEU A 183 4.73 -4.54 -6.85
N ASP A 184 3.99 -4.36 -5.78
CA ASP A 184 2.79 -5.10 -5.43
C ASP A 184 1.70 -4.10 -5.01
N TYR A 185 0.45 -4.54 -5.03
CA TYR A 185 -0.68 -3.75 -4.62
C TYR A 185 -1.66 -4.56 -3.79
N PHE A 186 -1.95 -4.05 -2.60
CA PHE A 186 -2.65 -4.76 -1.53
C PHE A 186 -3.98 -5.38 -1.97
N THR A 187 -4.69 -4.75 -2.92
CA THR A 187 -6.02 -5.19 -3.35
C THR A 187 -6.01 -6.36 -4.31
N LEU A 188 -4.97 -6.51 -5.12
CA LEU A 188 -4.98 -7.44 -6.27
C LEU A 188 -5.14 -8.89 -5.83
N GLY A 189 -4.61 -9.22 -4.65
CA GLY A 189 -4.78 -10.52 -4.04
C GLY A 189 -6.22 -10.84 -3.65
N TYR A 190 -7.16 -9.89 -3.64
CA TYR A 190 -8.52 -10.05 -3.11
C TYR A 190 -9.64 -9.80 -4.13
N VAL A 191 -9.33 -9.18 -5.27
CA VAL A 191 -10.31 -8.86 -6.32
C VAL A 191 -10.05 -9.68 -7.58
N SER A 192 -11.09 -9.85 -8.40
CA SER A 192 -10.94 -10.40 -9.74
C SER A 192 -10.40 -9.34 -10.70
N PRO A 193 -9.65 -9.71 -11.74
CA PRO A 193 -9.22 -8.77 -12.77
C PRO A 193 -10.43 -8.15 -13.47
N SER A 194 -10.31 -6.88 -13.83
CA SER A 194 -11.29 -6.17 -14.63
C SER A 194 -11.39 -6.80 -16.03
N LEU A 195 -10.25 -7.19 -16.60
CA LEU A 195 -10.11 -7.74 -17.95
C LEU A 195 -8.97 -8.78 -17.99
N LYS A 196 -9.02 -9.68 -18.97
CA LYS A 196 -7.88 -10.53 -19.35
C LYS A 196 -7.47 -10.22 -20.78
N ILE A 197 -6.40 -9.44 -20.94
CA ILE A 197 -6.01 -8.87 -22.24
C ILE A 197 -4.48 -8.69 -22.30
N ASP A 198 -3.89 -8.33 -23.44
CA ASP A 198 -2.50 -7.88 -23.44
C ASP A 198 -2.33 -6.49 -22.80
N LEU A 199 -1.08 -6.12 -22.50
CA LEU A 199 -0.74 -4.83 -21.90
C LEU A 199 -1.26 -3.65 -22.72
N SER A 200 -1.22 -3.74 -24.06
CA SER A 200 -1.69 -2.68 -24.95
C SER A 200 -3.19 -2.46 -24.79
N GLY A 201 -3.97 -3.54 -24.77
CA GLY A 201 -5.41 -3.50 -24.54
C GLY A 201 -5.75 -3.05 -23.11
N CYS A 202 -4.94 -3.39 -22.11
CA CYS A 202 -5.12 -2.90 -20.74
C CYS A 202 -4.92 -1.38 -20.67
N LYS A 203 -3.85 -0.85 -21.30
CA LYS A 203 -3.59 0.59 -21.45
C LYS A 203 -4.74 1.31 -22.13
N ALA A 204 -5.18 0.79 -23.30
CA ALA A 204 -6.29 1.34 -24.05
C ALA A 204 -7.59 1.37 -23.22
N SER A 205 -7.86 0.31 -22.45
CA SER A 205 -9.03 0.23 -21.59
C SER A 205 -8.99 1.25 -20.45
N CYS A 206 -7.83 1.46 -19.84
CA CYS A 206 -7.66 2.47 -18.79
C CYS A 206 -7.96 3.89 -19.31
N VAL A 207 -7.44 4.26 -20.48
CA VAL A 207 -7.63 5.61 -21.04
C VAL A 207 -8.99 5.80 -21.71
N SER A 208 -9.70 4.72 -22.06
CA SER A 208 -11.00 4.79 -22.73
C SER A 208 -12.15 5.28 -21.83
N SER A 209 -11.94 5.34 -20.51
CA SER A 209 -12.96 5.74 -19.54
C SER A 209 -12.44 6.81 -18.60
N CYS A 210 -13.27 7.84 -18.37
CA CYS A 210 -13.03 8.89 -17.38
C CYS A 210 -12.91 8.37 -15.94
N HIS A 211 -13.35 7.15 -15.69
CA HIS A 211 -13.44 6.59 -14.35
C HIS A 211 -12.10 6.06 -13.83
N TYR A 212 -11.20 5.60 -14.71
CA TYR A 212 -9.97 4.96 -14.30
C TYR A 212 -8.79 5.90 -14.42
N ILE A 213 -7.99 5.96 -13.36
CA ILE A 213 -6.76 6.77 -13.31
C ILE A 213 -5.52 5.93 -13.07
N VAL A 214 -5.69 4.68 -12.60
CA VAL A 214 -4.59 3.74 -12.40
C VAL A 214 -4.95 2.40 -13.01
N MET A 215 -3.96 1.76 -13.62
CA MET A 215 -4.04 0.37 -14.02
C MET A 215 -2.88 -0.46 -13.49
N PHE A 216 -3.16 -1.72 -13.20
CA PHE A 216 -2.17 -2.74 -12.91
C PHE A 216 -2.28 -3.87 -13.93
N TYR A 217 -1.14 -4.36 -14.37
CA TYR A 217 -1.06 -5.46 -15.32
C TYR A 217 -0.08 -6.53 -14.85
N ASP A 218 -0.53 -7.76 -14.74
CA ASP A 218 0.32 -8.91 -14.46
C ASP A 218 0.74 -9.56 -15.78
N ASN A 219 2.04 -9.47 -16.09
CA ASN A 219 2.59 -9.94 -17.35
C ASN A 219 2.58 -11.48 -17.49
N SER A 220 2.39 -12.22 -16.40
CA SER A 220 2.34 -13.69 -16.41
C SER A 220 0.92 -14.21 -16.65
N SER A 221 -0.06 -13.66 -15.95
CA SER A 221 -1.46 -14.10 -16.02
C SER A 221 -2.28 -13.38 -17.08
N ARG A 222 -1.78 -12.23 -17.59
CA ARG A 222 -2.49 -11.30 -18.46
C ARG A 222 -3.71 -10.64 -17.80
N ASP A 223 -3.73 -10.66 -16.46
CA ASP A 223 -4.77 -10.03 -15.66
C ASP A 223 -4.54 -8.51 -15.66
N CYS A 224 -5.60 -7.77 -15.98
CA CYS A 224 -5.64 -6.30 -16.04
C CYS A 224 -6.64 -5.79 -15.00
N PHE A 225 -6.18 -4.89 -14.12
CA PHE A 225 -6.98 -4.30 -13.06
C PHE A 225 -7.03 -2.79 -13.25
N LEU A 226 -8.23 -2.22 -13.15
CA LEU A 226 -8.47 -0.79 -13.37
C LEU A 226 -9.09 -0.17 -12.13
N PHE A 227 -8.50 0.93 -11.65
CA PHE A 227 -8.92 1.61 -10.43
C PHE A 227 -9.13 3.11 -10.66
N ASN A 228 -10.11 3.66 -9.96
CA ASN A 228 -10.43 5.09 -9.94
C ASN A 228 -9.69 5.86 -8.84
N ASP A 229 -9.11 5.15 -7.88
CA ASP A 229 -8.25 5.68 -6.84
C ASP A 229 -7.39 4.55 -6.29
N VAL A 230 -6.20 4.87 -5.79
CA VAL A 230 -5.31 3.90 -5.16
C VAL A 230 -4.60 4.52 -3.98
N GLY A 231 -4.38 3.71 -2.95
CA GLY A 231 -3.46 4.05 -1.88
C GLY A 231 -1.99 3.93 -2.29
N SER A 232 -1.12 3.75 -1.31
CA SER A 232 0.30 3.49 -1.54
C SER A 232 0.55 2.13 -2.20
N PHE A 233 1.55 2.08 -3.07
CA PHE A 233 2.09 0.84 -3.63
C PHE A 233 2.97 0.15 -2.58
N GLN A 234 3.19 -1.16 -2.74
CA GLN A 234 4.12 -1.91 -1.92
C GLN A 234 5.33 -2.31 -2.75
N ARG A 235 6.51 -2.26 -2.16
CA ARG A 235 7.67 -2.92 -2.75
C ARG A 235 7.44 -4.43 -2.62
N SER A 236 7.47 -5.14 -3.75
CA SER A 236 7.29 -6.59 -3.72
C SER A 236 8.42 -7.26 -2.94
N LYS A 237 8.06 -8.18 -2.05
CA LYS A 237 9.01 -9.03 -1.30
C LYS A 237 9.65 -10.11 -2.17
N HIS A 238 9.01 -10.42 -3.30
CA HIS A 238 9.44 -11.43 -4.26
C HIS A 238 9.58 -10.82 -5.66
N ARG A 239 10.06 -11.60 -6.62
CA ARG A 239 10.00 -11.15 -8.03
C ARG A 239 8.53 -11.01 -8.43
N SER A 240 8.16 -9.79 -8.83
CA SER A 240 6.83 -9.45 -9.28
C SER A 240 6.86 -9.17 -10.77
N ASN A 241 5.91 -9.75 -11.50
CA ASN A 241 5.66 -9.46 -12.92
C ASN A 241 4.57 -8.38 -13.09
N LEU A 242 4.20 -7.72 -12.00
CA LEU A 242 3.24 -6.64 -11.97
C LEU A 242 3.91 -5.35 -12.44
N VAL A 243 3.25 -4.66 -13.37
CA VAL A 243 3.55 -3.29 -13.77
C VAL A 243 2.34 -2.42 -13.45
N ALA A 244 2.60 -1.17 -13.06
CA ALA A 244 1.55 -0.22 -12.69
C ALA A 244 1.74 1.06 -13.50
N PHE A 245 0.63 1.61 -13.98
CA PHE A 245 0.61 2.87 -14.72
C PHE A 245 -0.40 3.81 -14.10
N VAL A 246 -0.02 5.07 -13.95
CA VAL A 246 -0.86 6.14 -13.43
C VAL A 246 -1.07 7.18 -14.51
N MET A 247 -2.31 7.63 -14.64
CA MET A 247 -2.70 8.71 -15.53
C MET A 247 -2.15 10.04 -15.01
N SER A 248 -1.48 10.80 -15.87
CA SER A 248 -0.96 12.12 -15.55
C SER A 248 -1.19 13.08 -16.72
N ARG A 249 -1.34 14.36 -16.41
CA ARG A 249 -1.45 15.41 -17.43
C ARG A 249 -0.06 15.94 -17.76
N ASN A 250 0.28 15.99 -19.05
CA ASN A 250 1.47 16.71 -19.47
C ASN A 250 1.30 18.20 -19.17
N GLU A 251 2.09 18.75 -18.25
CA GLU A 251 2.22 20.19 -18.06
C GLU A 251 3.04 20.83 -19.19
N ASN A 252 2.62 20.66 -20.44
CA ASN A 252 3.20 21.42 -21.56
C ASN A 252 2.34 22.64 -21.85
N GLY A 253 2.52 23.65 -20.99
CA GLY A 253 1.99 25.00 -21.16
C GLY A 253 2.84 26.06 -20.45
N GLY A 254 4.09 25.72 -20.09
CA GLY A 254 5.07 26.62 -19.49
C GLY A 254 6.16 26.99 -20.49
N GLU A 255 6.06 28.23 -20.97
CA GLU A 255 7.10 29.02 -21.63
C GLU A 255 8.54 28.56 -21.35
N GLY A 256 9.30 28.33 -22.44
CA GLY A 256 10.72 27.94 -22.50
C GLY A 256 11.51 27.96 -21.19
N ALA A 257 11.51 26.84 -20.48
CA ALA A 257 12.50 26.57 -19.45
C ALA A 257 13.87 26.39 -20.11
N LYS A 258 14.59 27.51 -20.21
CA LYS A 258 16.02 27.59 -20.50
C LYS A 258 16.71 26.49 -19.70
N GLY A 259 17.20 25.46 -20.38
CA GLY A 259 17.90 24.35 -19.75
C GLY A 259 18.97 24.87 -18.81
N THR A 260 18.76 24.69 -17.51
CA THR A 260 19.82 24.80 -16.52
C THR A 260 20.75 23.64 -16.76
N ARG A 261 21.74 23.89 -17.63
CA ARG A 261 22.94 23.06 -17.76
C ARG A 261 23.41 22.79 -16.33
N ALA A 262 23.47 21.52 -15.95
CA ALA A 262 24.21 21.13 -14.76
C ALA A 262 25.61 21.73 -14.91
N PHE A 263 25.88 22.78 -14.12
CA PHE A 263 27.20 23.38 -14.05
C PHE A 263 28.16 22.30 -13.55
N PRO A 264 29.31 22.06 -14.21
CA PRO A 264 30.18 20.96 -13.86
C PRO A 264 30.97 21.31 -12.58
N TYR A 265 30.31 21.23 -11.43
CA TYR A 265 30.91 21.41 -10.11
C TYR A 265 32.09 20.46 -9.90
N VAL A 266 32.04 19.28 -10.52
CA VAL A 266 33.12 18.28 -10.49
C VAL A 266 34.41 18.82 -11.15
N VAL A 267 34.31 19.56 -12.26
CA VAL A 267 35.48 20.12 -12.95
C VAL A 267 36.14 21.21 -12.10
N ILE A 268 35.34 22.04 -11.43
CA ILE A 268 35.86 23.11 -10.54
C ILE A 268 36.62 22.51 -9.36
N ILE A 269 36.08 21.45 -8.73
CA ILE A 269 36.74 20.77 -7.61
C ILE A 269 38.06 20.14 -8.07
N VAL A 270 38.07 19.43 -9.20
CA VAL A 270 39.28 18.78 -9.73
C VAL A 270 40.37 19.81 -10.05
N VAL A 271 40.03 20.90 -10.75
CA VAL A 271 41.01 21.95 -11.09
C VAL A 271 41.55 22.63 -9.83
N SER A 272 40.70 22.93 -8.85
CA SER A 272 41.13 23.54 -7.58
C SER A 272 42.08 22.63 -6.80
N THR A 273 41.81 21.31 -6.76
CA THR A 273 42.72 20.36 -6.11
C THR A 273 44.08 20.23 -6.81
N ILE A 274 44.12 20.25 -8.15
CA ILE A 274 45.38 20.17 -8.91
C ILE A 274 46.24 21.41 -8.66
N VAL A 275 45.63 22.61 -8.69
CA VAL A 275 46.36 23.86 -8.42
C VAL A 275 46.92 23.86 -6.99
N PHE A 276 46.14 23.40 -6.01
CA PHE A 276 46.59 23.35 -4.63
C PHE A 276 47.79 22.40 -4.43
N ILE A 277 47.78 21.23 -5.08
CA ILE A 277 48.91 20.29 -5.06
C ILE A 277 50.15 20.89 -5.73
N LEU A 278 49.98 21.57 -6.87
CA LEU A 278 51.11 22.22 -7.56
C LEU A 278 51.74 23.35 -6.74
N VAL A 279 50.93 24.15 -6.05
CA VAL A 279 51.44 25.20 -5.14
C VAL A 279 52.19 24.60 -3.97
N LEU A 280 51.68 23.52 -3.37
CA LEU A 280 52.38 22.82 -2.28
C LEU A 280 53.73 22.26 -2.72
N LEU A 281 53.80 21.64 -3.91
CA LEU A 281 55.06 21.13 -4.46
C LEU A 281 56.06 22.26 -4.72
N PHE A 282 55.61 23.39 -5.24
CA PHE A 282 56.47 24.55 -5.51
C PHE A 282 57.02 25.20 -4.23
N VAL A 283 56.22 25.25 -3.15
CA VAL A 283 56.69 25.76 -1.85
C VAL A 283 57.69 24.81 -1.19
N ILE A 284 57.53 23.50 -1.37
CA ILE A 284 58.47 22.49 -0.84
C ILE A 284 59.82 22.53 -1.56
N GLU A 285 59.88 22.84 -2.86
CA GLU A 285 61.16 22.97 -3.59
C GLU A 285 61.93 24.27 -3.27
N ILE A 286 61.30 25.28 -2.67
CA ILE A 286 61.91 26.59 -2.37
C ILE A 286 62.32 26.73 -0.89
N LEU A 287 62.03 25.73 -0.04
CA LEU A 287 62.47 25.67 1.36
C LEU A 287 63.74 24.84 1.56
#